data_AF-A0A3B9E779-F1
#
_entry.id   AF-A0A3B9E779-F1
#
_cell.length_a   1.000
_cell.length_b   1.000
_cell.length_c   1.000
_cell.angle_alpha   90.00
_cell.angle_beta   90.00
_cell.angle_gamma   90.00
#
_symmetry.space_group_name_H-M   'P 1'
#
loop_
_entity.id
_entity.type
_entity.pdbx_description
1 polymer ?
#
loop_
_entity_poly.entity_id
_entity_poly.type
_entity_poly.pdbx_seq_one_letter_code
_entity_poly.pdbx_strand_id
1 'polypeptide(L)'
;MAKYRIFDESYYGPGVALGFNNQGNGPFANNRYLTKSPGFYAVASKNYRFMGTLAFHGGANYSIEDRTNPDNTLNFFGGLEKSLNPELWLAAEYDMALNDNLEDQQYGEGYGYLNLGLRWLFNQKLMMEFDLRNILRNGPEGQESARVGRTVKISYYDAF
;
A
#
# COMPACT_ATOMS: atom_id res chain seq x y z
N MET A 1 4.25 -12.36 -4.05
CA MET A 1 3.13 -11.54 -4.60
C MET A 1 2.80 -12.07 -6.00
N ALA A 2 1.53 -12.23 -6.32
CA ALA A 2 1.07 -12.51 -7.67
C ALA A 2 0.13 -11.38 -8.12
N LYS A 3 0.21 -10.97 -9.39
CA LYS A 3 -0.63 -9.91 -9.96
C LYS A 3 -0.91 -10.24 -11.42
N TYR A 4 -2.17 -10.10 -11.81
CA TYR A 4 -2.63 -10.29 -13.17
C TYR A 4 -3.42 -9.05 -13.62
N ARG A 5 -3.00 -8.44 -14.72
CA ARG A 5 -3.71 -7.31 -15.33
C ARG A 5 -4.78 -7.86 -16.27
N ILE A 6 -6.02 -7.45 -16.04
CA ILE A 6 -7.18 -7.88 -16.83
C ILE A 6 -7.45 -6.89 -17.95
N PHE A 7 -7.40 -5.60 -17.62
CA PHE A 7 -7.61 -4.52 -18.58
C PHE A 7 -6.40 -3.61 -18.59
N ASP A 8 -5.89 -3.34 -19.79
CA ASP A 8 -4.92 -2.26 -19.97
C ASP A 8 -5.61 -0.90 -19.88
N GLU A 9 -4.84 0.07 -19.40
CA GLU A 9 -5.29 1.46 -19.39
C GLU A 9 -5.51 1.95 -20.82
N SER A 10 -6.61 2.69 -21.02
CA SER A 10 -6.89 3.35 -22.28
C SER A 10 -7.31 4.80 -22.04
N TYR A 11 -7.48 5.54 -23.14
CA TYR A 11 -8.06 6.87 -23.07
C TYR A 11 -9.42 6.86 -22.34
N TYR A 12 -10.26 5.86 -22.64
CA TYR A 12 -11.64 5.77 -22.15
C TYR A 12 -11.78 5.16 -20.75
N GLY A 13 -10.80 4.39 -20.25
CA GLY A 13 -10.96 3.65 -18.99
C GLY A 13 -9.64 3.39 -18.25
N PRO A 14 -9.70 3.17 -16.92
CA PRO A 14 -8.52 2.81 -16.14
C PRO A 14 -8.05 1.39 -16.49
N GLY A 15 -6.76 1.12 -16.29
CA GLY A 15 -6.27 -0.24 -16.27
C GLY A 15 -6.73 -0.94 -14.99
N VAL A 16 -7.03 -2.23 -15.06
CA VAL A 16 -7.54 -3.00 -13.92
C VAL A 16 -6.71 -4.27 -13.74
N ALA A 17 -6.33 -4.54 -12.49
CA ALA A 17 -5.59 -5.74 -12.12
C ALA A 17 -6.18 -6.39 -10.88
N LEU A 18 -6.07 -7.71 -10.81
CA LEU A 18 -6.28 -8.50 -9.61
C LEU A 18 -4.93 -9.02 -9.12
N GLY A 19 -4.82 -9.31 -7.83
CA GLY A 19 -3.63 -9.94 -7.30
C GLY A 19 -3.83 -10.54 -5.93
N PHE A 20 -2.75 -11.15 -5.46
CA PHE A 20 -2.65 -11.70 -4.13
C PHE A 20 -1.32 -11.33 -3.50
N ASN A 21 -1.36 -10.75 -2.31
CA ASN A 21 -0.20 -10.41 -1.50
C ASN A 21 -0.45 -10.73 -0.02
N ASN A 22 0.30 -11.68 0.53
CA ASN A 22 0.19 -12.09 1.94
C ASN A 22 1.28 -11.45 2.83
N GLN A 23 1.90 -10.35 2.37
CA GLN A 23 2.91 -9.63 3.15
C GLN A 23 2.29 -8.36 3.73
N GLY A 24 2.06 -8.37 5.05
CA GLY A 24 1.64 -7.21 5.82
C GLY A 24 2.85 -6.38 6.28
N ASN A 25 2.61 -5.40 7.14
CA ASN A 25 3.65 -4.51 7.66
C ASN A 25 3.80 -4.61 9.17
N GLY A 26 5.04 -4.43 9.64
CA GLY A 26 5.40 -4.48 11.06
C GLY A 26 5.61 -5.91 11.58
N PRO A 27 5.73 -6.07 12.91
CA PRO A 27 5.91 -7.37 13.55
C PRO A 27 4.74 -8.32 13.26
N PHE A 28 5.05 -9.62 13.12
CA PHE A 28 4.05 -10.67 13.02
C PHE A 28 3.81 -11.29 14.39
N ALA A 29 2.58 -11.21 14.90
CA ALA A 29 2.16 -11.77 16.18
C ALA A 29 0.68 -12.14 16.12
N ASN A 30 0.24 -13.13 16.92
CA ASN A 30 -1.16 -13.57 16.95
C ASN A 30 -1.73 -13.94 15.57
N ASN A 31 -0.94 -14.62 14.72
CA ASN A 31 -1.33 -15.03 13.36
C ASN A 31 -1.67 -13.87 12.40
N ARG A 32 -1.17 -12.67 12.66
CA ARG A 32 -1.31 -11.51 11.77
C ARG A 32 -0.11 -10.57 11.86
N TYR A 33 0.05 -9.72 10.86
CA TYR A 33 0.93 -8.57 10.93
C TYR A 33 0.29 -7.43 11.74
N LEU A 34 1.13 -6.50 12.23
CA LEU A 34 0.69 -5.28 12.89
C LEU A 34 -0.31 -4.50 12.01
N THR A 35 0.05 -4.28 10.75
CA THR A 35 -0.89 -3.87 9.69
C THR A 35 -1.11 -5.06 8.77
N LYS A 36 -2.36 -5.51 8.61
CA LYS A 36 -2.69 -6.72 7.84
C LYS A 36 -2.16 -6.64 6.41
N SER A 37 -1.84 -7.79 5.83
CA SER A 37 -1.59 -7.86 4.39
C SER A 37 -2.85 -7.58 3.60
N PRO A 38 -2.72 -7.07 2.35
CA PRO A 38 -3.86 -6.90 1.46
C PRO A 38 -4.60 -8.21 1.14
N GLY A 39 -3.93 -9.37 1.20
CA GLY A 39 -4.49 -10.65 0.76
C GLY A 39 -4.89 -10.59 -0.72
N PHE A 40 -6.13 -10.94 -1.03
CA PHE A 40 -6.68 -10.78 -2.38
C PHE A 40 -7.07 -9.33 -2.62
N TYR A 41 -6.64 -8.75 -3.74
CA TYR A 41 -6.95 -7.35 -4.05
C TYR A 41 -7.32 -7.14 -5.51
N ALA A 42 -8.10 -6.10 -5.74
CA ALA A 42 -8.43 -5.54 -7.04
C ALA A 42 -8.02 -4.07 -7.06
N VAL A 43 -7.39 -3.62 -8.13
CA VAL A 43 -6.97 -2.22 -8.27
C VAL A 43 -7.26 -1.71 -9.68
N ALA A 44 -7.86 -0.53 -9.74
CA ALA A 44 -7.98 0.29 -10.94
C ALA A 44 -6.92 1.39 -10.90
N SER A 45 -6.32 1.70 -12.04
CA SER A 45 -5.24 2.69 -12.14
C SER A 45 -5.36 3.51 -13.41
N LYS A 46 -5.13 4.82 -13.29
CA LYS A 46 -5.12 5.73 -14.45
C LYS A 46 -3.97 6.71 -14.36
N ASN A 47 -3.27 6.88 -15.48
CA ASN A 47 -2.10 7.73 -15.60
C ASN A 47 -2.44 8.98 -16.42
N TYR A 48 -1.94 10.11 -15.97
CA TYR A 48 -2.06 11.39 -16.61
C TYR A 48 -0.68 11.96 -16.87
N ARG A 49 -0.48 12.54 -18.05
CA ARG A 49 0.72 13.33 -18.35
C ARG A 49 0.49 14.75 -17.87
N PHE A 50 1.01 15.05 -16.68
CA PHE A 50 0.93 16.37 -16.06
C PHE A 50 2.28 16.69 -15.40
N MET A 51 3.10 17.54 -16.05
CA MET A 51 4.47 17.87 -15.60
C MET A 51 5.24 16.62 -15.16
N GLY A 52 5.35 15.66 -16.09
CA GLY A 52 5.71 14.27 -15.80
C GLY A 52 4.48 13.35 -15.72
N THR A 53 4.64 12.20 -15.06
CA THR A 53 3.57 11.24 -14.81
C THR A 53 2.88 11.56 -13.48
N LEU A 54 1.56 11.63 -13.51
CA LEU A 54 0.69 11.64 -12.33
C LEU A 54 -0.26 10.44 -12.44
N ALA A 55 -0.15 9.48 -11.54
CA ALA A 55 -0.95 8.28 -11.51
C ALA A 55 -1.89 8.28 -10.32
N PHE A 56 -3.11 7.81 -10.54
CA PHE A 56 -4.09 7.55 -9.49
C PHE A 56 -4.41 6.07 -9.45
N HIS A 57 -4.53 5.54 -8.24
CA HIS A 57 -4.83 4.15 -7.95
C HIS A 57 -6.00 4.10 -6.95
N GLY A 58 -6.93 3.20 -7.18
CA GLY A 58 -8.03 2.93 -6.25
C GLY A 58 -8.38 1.47 -6.29
N GLY A 59 -8.61 0.87 -5.12
CA GLY A 59 -8.80 -0.56 -5.03
C GLY A 59 -9.50 -1.01 -3.77
N ALA A 60 -9.77 -2.30 -3.75
CA ALA A 60 -10.32 -3.02 -2.61
C ALA A 60 -9.45 -4.25 -2.35
N ASN A 61 -9.37 -4.65 -1.08
CA ASN A 61 -8.59 -5.80 -0.66
C ASN A 61 -9.32 -6.60 0.44
N TYR A 62 -8.99 -7.88 0.54
CA TYR A 62 -9.51 -8.82 1.52
C TYR A 62 -8.37 -9.67 2.06
N SER A 63 -8.03 -9.45 3.33
CA SER A 63 -6.98 -10.18 4.01
C SER A 63 -7.42 -11.59 4.38
N ILE A 64 -6.49 -12.53 4.35
CA ILE A 64 -6.71 -13.91 4.81
C ILE A 64 -6.02 -14.21 6.15
N GLU A 65 -5.39 -13.19 6.74
CA GLU A 65 -4.78 -13.27 8.07
C GLU A 65 -5.84 -13.38 9.15
N ASP A 66 -5.48 -13.93 10.31
CA ASP A 66 -6.36 -13.99 11.49
C ASP A 66 -7.80 -14.42 11.17
N ARG A 67 -7.96 -15.56 10.48
CA ARG A 67 -9.25 -16.06 9.94
C ARG A 67 -10.36 -16.22 10.99
N THR A 68 -9.99 -16.31 12.25
CA THR A 68 -10.89 -16.46 13.40
C THR A 68 -11.45 -15.13 13.88
N ASN A 69 -10.89 -14.01 13.42
CA ASN A 69 -11.30 -12.68 13.83
C ASN A 69 -12.45 -12.16 12.95
N PRO A 70 -13.53 -11.62 13.56
CA PRO A 70 -14.63 -10.98 12.83
C PRO A 70 -14.17 -9.79 11.95
N ASP A 71 -12.97 -9.26 12.17
CA ASP A 71 -12.40 -8.10 11.46
C ASP A 71 -11.92 -8.37 10.02
N ASN A 72 -12.10 -9.59 9.51
CA ASN A 72 -11.77 -9.88 8.11
C ASN A 72 -12.88 -9.40 7.19
N THR A 73 -12.94 -8.09 7.02
CA THR A 73 -13.87 -7.38 6.15
C THR A 73 -13.18 -6.95 4.86
N LEU A 74 -13.99 -6.57 3.88
CA LEU A 74 -13.51 -5.90 2.69
C LEU A 74 -12.97 -4.52 3.07
N ASN A 75 -11.75 -4.23 2.67
CA ASN A 75 -11.09 -2.96 2.89
C ASN A 75 -10.87 -2.22 1.55
N PHE A 76 -10.72 -0.90 1.61
CA PHE A 76 -10.51 -0.05 0.44
C PHE A 76 -9.28 0.83 0.62
N PHE A 77 -8.64 1.15 -0.49
CA PHE A 77 -7.45 2.00 -0.49
C PHE A 77 -7.40 2.88 -1.74
N GLY A 78 -6.74 4.02 -1.61
CA GLY A 78 -6.45 4.94 -2.69
C GLY A 78 -4.99 5.33 -2.67
N GLY A 79 -4.40 5.56 -3.83
CA GLY A 79 -3.01 5.97 -3.96
C GLY A 79 -2.79 6.97 -5.07
N LEU A 80 -1.73 7.76 -4.93
CA LEU A 80 -1.19 8.58 -5.99
C LEU A 80 0.30 8.36 -6.16
N GLU A 81 0.76 8.49 -7.39
CA GLU A 81 2.19 8.57 -7.71
C GLU A 81 2.45 9.78 -8.60
N LYS A 82 3.53 10.50 -8.33
CA LYS A 82 3.92 11.70 -9.08
C LYS A 82 5.41 11.66 -9.37
N SER A 83 5.79 11.69 -10.65
CA SER A 83 7.18 11.93 -11.03
C SER A 83 7.53 13.40 -10.80
N LEU A 84 8.64 13.64 -10.12
CA LEU A 84 9.24 14.97 -10.00
C LEU A 84 10.23 15.23 -11.14
N ASN A 85 10.98 14.19 -11.51
CA ASN A 85 11.91 14.18 -12.65
C ASN A 85 12.07 12.72 -13.14
N PRO A 86 12.95 12.42 -14.12
CA PRO A 86 13.15 11.05 -14.62
C PRO A 86 13.73 10.05 -13.61
N GLU A 87 14.18 10.49 -12.44
CA GLU A 87 14.84 9.66 -11.42
C GLU A 87 14.08 9.63 -10.08
N LEU A 88 13.20 10.60 -9.82
CA LEU A 88 12.53 10.79 -8.54
C LEU A 88 11.01 10.75 -8.70
N TRP A 89 10.37 9.94 -7.86
CA TRP A 89 8.92 9.84 -7.75
C TRP A 89 8.49 9.95 -6.30
N LEU A 90 7.40 10.66 -6.08
CA LEU A 90 6.66 10.63 -4.84
C LEU A 90 5.50 9.66 -4.98
N ALA A 91 5.24 8.92 -3.90
CA ALA A 91 4.07 8.07 -3.76
C ALA A 91 3.36 8.43 -2.46
N ALA A 92 2.03 8.33 -2.47
CA ALA A 92 1.22 8.43 -1.28
C ALA A 92 0.06 7.45 -1.39
N GLU A 93 -0.29 6.81 -0.28
CA GLU A 93 -1.34 5.82 -0.21
C GLU A 93 -2.14 6.04 1.07
N TYR A 94 -3.46 6.03 0.95
CA TYR A 94 -4.37 6.02 2.06
C TYR A 94 -5.18 4.72 2.04
N ASP A 95 -5.00 3.93 3.08
CA ASP A 95 -5.75 2.70 3.33
C ASP A 95 -6.82 2.99 4.39
N MET A 96 -8.08 2.62 4.14
CA MET A 96 -9.19 2.94 5.04
C MET A 96 -9.17 2.12 6.34
N ALA A 97 -8.37 1.05 6.41
CA ALA A 97 -8.20 0.17 7.55
C ALA A 97 -9.53 -0.39 8.10
N LEU A 98 -10.51 -0.67 7.23
CA LEU A 98 -11.83 -1.19 7.63
C LEU A 98 -11.79 -2.59 8.23
N ASN A 99 -10.66 -3.27 8.06
CA ASN A 99 -10.36 -4.59 8.58
C ASN A 99 -9.41 -4.54 9.79
N ASP A 100 -9.15 -3.34 10.32
CA ASP A 100 -8.25 -3.02 11.44
C ASP A 100 -8.85 -1.88 12.29
N ASN A 101 -10.15 -1.95 12.60
CA ASN A 101 -10.89 -0.88 13.28
C ASN A 101 -11.89 -1.33 14.37
N LEU A 102 -11.86 -2.59 14.82
CA LEU A 102 -12.80 -3.08 15.85
C LEU A 102 -12.50 -2.62 17.28
N GLU A 103 -13.49 -2.89 18.14
CA GLU A 103 -13.61 -2.48 19.56
C GLU A 103 -12.45 -2.89 20.48
N ASP A 104 -11.60 -3.85 20.09
CA ASP A 104 -10.44 -4.22 20.92
C ASP A 104 -9.40 -3.09 21.00
N GLN A 105 -9.48 -2.12 20.09
CA GLN A 105 -8.57 -0.97 19.96
C GLN A 105 -7.13 -1.40 20.21
N GLN A 106 -6.69 -2.51 19.64
CA GLN A 106 -5.30 -2.95 19.81
C GLN A 106 -4.42 -2.53 18.62
N TYR A 107 -5.01 -2.46 17.43
CA TYR A 107 -4.27 -2.32 16.17
C TYR A 107 -4.56 -1.02 15.41
N GLY A 108 -5.79 -0.50 15.46
CA GLY A 108 -6.18 0.74 14.80
C GLY A 108 -7.33 1.44 15.52
N GLU A 109 -7.47 2.73 15.27
CA GLU A 109 -8.49 3.62 15.87
C GLU A 109 -9.52 4.12 14.83
N GLY A 110 -9.48 3.59 13.61
CA GLY A 110 -10.47 3.88 12.56
C GLY A 110 -10.17 5.11 11.70
N TYR A 111 -9.00 5.75 11.84
CA TYR A 111 -8.61 6.88 10.98
C TYR A 111 -8.00 6.47 9.64
N GLY A 112 -7.72 5.17 9.45
CA GLY A 112 -7.00 4.64 8.31
C GLY A 112 -5.49 4.85 8.38
N TYR A 113 -4.75 4.24 7.47
CA TYR A 113 -3.29 4.33 7.39
C TYR A 113 -2.89 5.23 6.21
N LEU A 114 -2.20 6.35 6.49
CA LEU A 114 -1.55 7.17 5.46
C LEU A 114 -0.07 6.80 5.36
N ASN A 115 0.35 6.44 4.16
CA ASN A 115 1.71 6.08 3.81
C ASN A 115 2.26 7.08 2.77
N LEU A 116 3.54 7.42 2.88
CA LEU A 116 4.27 8.22 1.90
C LEU A 116 5.54 7.48 1.48
N GLY A 117 5.90 7.60 0.21
CA GLY A 117 7.11 7.00 -0.36
C GLY A 117 7.88 8.00 -1.22
N LEU A 118 9.20 7.95 -1.14
CA LEU A 118 10.11 8.60 -2.08
C LEU A 118 10.90 7.51 -2.80
N ARG A 119 10.68 7.38 -4.11
CA ARG A 119 11.40 6.45 -4.98
C ARG A 119 12.48 7.21 -5.74
N TRP A 120 13.69 6.66 -5.74
CA TRP A 120 14.84 7.17 -6.45
C TRP A 120 15.48 6.07 -7.32
N LEU A 121 15.42 6.26 -8.63
CA LEU A 121 16.16 5.47 -9.60
C LEU A 121 17.60 5.99 -9.67
N PHE A 122 18.48 5.40 -8.87
CA PHE A 122 19.89 5.81 -8.78
C PHE A 122 20.66 5.56 -10.08
N ASN A 123 20.33 4.45 -10.76
CA ASN A 123 20.75 4.17 -12.12
C ASN A 123 19.71 3.28 -12.80
N GLN A 124 19.90 2.94 -14.08
CA GLN A 124 18.94 2.15 -14.86
C GLN A 124 18.59 0.76 -14.26
N LYS A 125 19.39 0.27 -13.31
CA LYS A 125 19.21 -1.05 -12.69
C LYS A 125 18.92 -0.98 -11.20
N LEU A 126 19.21 0.12 -10.51
CA LEU A 126 19.13 0.23 -9.07
C LEU A 126 18.11 1.31 -8.67
N MET A 127 17.09 0.89 -7.93
CA MET A 127 16.08 1.74 -7.35
C MET A 127 16.11 1.63 -5.83
N MET A 128 16.09 2.78 -5.16
CA MET A 128 15.89 2.91 -3.73
C MET A 128 14.53 3.53 -3.46
N GLU A 129 13.86 3.07 -2.42
CA GLU A 129 12.58 3.62 -1.97
C GLU A 129 12.62 3.83 -0.45
N PHE A 130 12.24 5.04 -0.03
CA PHE A 130 12.14 5.43 1.37
C PHE A 130 10.67 5.64 1.70
N ASP A 131 10.14 4.81 2.57
CA ASP A 131 8.73 4.82 2.95
C ASP A 131 8.55 5.29 4.41
N LEU A 132 7.61 6.20 4.61
CA LEU A 132 7.00 6.51 5.89
C LEU A 132 5.61 5.88 5.94
N ARG A 133 5.39 5.00 6.92
CA ARG A 133 4.15 4.25 7.08
C ARG A 133 3.36 4.75 8.28
N ASN A 134 2.03 4.71 8.18
CA ASN A 134 1.10 5.15 9.23
C ASN A 134 1.43 6.53 9.81
N ILE A 135 1.55 7.56 8.96
CA ILE A 135 1.88 8.93 9.38
C ILE A 135 0.77 9.52 10.25
N LEU A 136 -0.48 9.07 10.05
CA LEU A 136 -1.62 9.45 10.88
C LEU A 136 -1.58 8.84 12.28
N ARG A 137 -0.65 7.91 12.55
CA ARG A 137 -0.52 7.23 13.86
C ARG A 137 -1.80 6.51 14.26
N ASN A 138 -2.48 5.89 13.29
CA ASN A 138 -3.66 5.08 13.53
C ASN A 138 -3.29 3.87 14.39
N GLY A 139 -3.66 3.92 15.66
CA GLY A 139 -3.35 2.92 16.67
C GLY A 139 -3.33 3.58 18.07
N PRO A 140 -3.50 2.80 19.14
CA PRO A 140 -3.63 3.35 20.49
C PRO A 140 -2.34 3.99 20.98
N GLU A 141 -2.48 5.08 21.73
CA GLU A 141 -1.34 5.79 22.29
C GLU A 141 -0.45 4.86 23.14
N GLY A 142 0.86 4.93 22.91
CA GLY A 142 1.85 4.08 23.58
C GLY A 142 2.05 2.69 22.96
N GLN A 143 1.20 2.25 22.03
CA GLN A 143 1.39 0.99 21.31
C GLN A 143 2.28 1.14 20.07
N GLU A 144 2.83 0.02 19.59
CA GLU A 144 3.64 -0.03 18.37
C GLU A 144 2.83 0.34 17.12
N SER A 145 1.53 0.04 17.11
CA SER A 145 0.59 0.38 16.02
C SER A 145 0.50 1.89 15.77
N ALA A 146 0.57 2.72 16.81
CA ALA A 146 0.53 4.19 16.69
C ALA A 146 1.83 4.80 16.16
N ARG A 147 2.91 4.03 15.98
CA ARG A 147 4.21 4.56 15.58
C ARG A 147 4.28 4.76 14.06
N VAL A 148 4.99 5.81 13.66
CA VAL A 148 5.34 6.02 12.25
C VAL A 148 6.42 5.02 11.86
N GLY A 149 6.06 4.09 10.98
CA GLY A 149 6.99 3.11 10.42
C GLY A 149 7.95 3.78 9.42
N ARG A 150 9.18 3.28 9.36
CA ARG A 150 10.20 3.75 8.40
C ARG A 150 10.78 2.53 7.70
N THR A 151 10.77 2.53 6.37
CA THR A 151 11.27 1.41 5.59
C THR A 151 12.14 1.92 4.47
N VAL A 152 13.27 1.23 4.25
CA VAL A 152 14.11 1.42 3.07
C VAL A 152 14.04 0.15 2.26
N LYS A 153 13.70 0.28 0.98
CA LYS A 153 13.67 -0.83 0.02
C LYS A 153 14.68 -0.57 -1.08
N ILE A 154 15.43 -1.61 -1.42
CA ILE A 154 16.40 -1.59 -2.51
C ILE A 154 15.96 -2.64 -3.52
N SER A 155 15.79 -2.22 -4.77
CA SER A 155 15.38 -3.08 -5.88
C SER A 155 16.44 -3.02 -6.97
N TYR A 156 16.88 -4.19 -7.43
CA TYR A 156 17.79 -4.33 -8.55
C TYR A 156 17.08 -5.02 -9.72
N TYR A 157 17.16 -4.41 -10.89
CA TYR A 157 16.60 -4.91 -12.14
C TYR A 157 17.74 -5.35 -13.05
N ASP A 158 17.74 -6.63 -13.40
CA ASP A 158 18.56 -7.15 -14.50
C ASP A 158 17.65 -7.75 -15.56
N ALA A 159 18.00 -7.53 -16.81
CA ALA A 159 17.41 -8.24 -17.93
C ALA A 159 18.35 -9.40 -18.26
N PHE A 160 17.85 -10.63 -18.20
CA PHE A 160 18.51 -11.79 -18.79
C PHE A 160 18.11 -11.90 -20.26
#